data_AF-Q0EW65-F1
#
_entry.id   AF-Q0EW65-F1
#
_cell.length_a   1.000
_cell.length_b   1.000
_cell.length_c   1.000
_cell.angle_alpha   90.00
_cell.angle_beta   90.00
_cell.angle_gamma   90.00
#
_symmetry.space_group_name_H-M   'P 1'
#
loop_
_entity.id
_entity.type
_entity.pdbx_description
1 polymer ?
#
loop_
_entity_poly.entity_id
_entity_poly.type
_entity_poly.pdbx_seq_one_letter_code
_entity_poly.pdbx_strand_id
1 'polypeptide(L)'
;MFVKRIRNSTILLAFISVVVAAPFTGYAESLNQAVESGKHLFMTANFNGNGRTCNSCHMAGGTTAGKLPDGSPIPSLNNAAAVFPRYNRRQDKVITLLDQVHNCVAGALQGTPPAYDSAEMVDLISYLSSLSQGKPLNMGGKPE
;
A
#
# COMPACT_ATOMS: atom_id res chain seq x y z
N MET A 1 -19.89 14.29 -80.17
CA MET A 1 -20.58 13.41 -79.20
C MET A 1 -19.59 12.34 -78.74
N PHE A 2 -18.84 12.57 -77.66
CA PHE A 2 -17.92 11.59 -77.08
C PHE A 2 -17.92 11.79 -75.55
N VAL A 3 -18.69 10.94 -74.86
CA VAL A 3 -18.79 10.94 -73.39
C VAL A 3 -17.67 10.04 -72.86
N LYS A 4 -16.67 10.61 -72.17
CA LYS A 4 -15.63 9.84 -71.47
C LYS A 4 -16.19 9.35 -70.14
N ARG A 5 -16.28 8.03 -70.02
CA ARG A 5 -16.77 7.27 -68.86
C ARG A 5 -15.80 7.41 -67.68
N ILE A 6 -16.25 8.05 -66.60
CA ILE A 6 -15.55 8.10 -65.31
C ILE A 6 -15.72 6.74 -64.62
N ARG A 7 -14.61 6.06 -64.29
CA ARG A 7 -14.61 4.82 -63.49
C ARG A 7 -14.58 5.21 -62.01
N ASN A 8 -15.68 4.97 -61.30
CA ASN A 8 -15.72 5.03 -59.83
C ASN A 8 -14.89 3.88 -59.26
N SER A 9 -13.76 4.21 -58.63
CA SER A 9 -12.95 3.27 -57.88
C SER A 9 -13.47 3.22 -56.45
N THR A 10 -14.20 2.16 -56.11
CA THR A 10 -14.65 1.87 -54.75
C THR A 10 -13.41 1.50 -53.92
N ILE A 11 -12.90 2.45 -53.14
CA ILE A 11 -11.84 2.18 -52.15
C ILE A 11 -12.51 1.46 -50.98
N LEU A 12 -12.32 0.14 -50.90
CA LEU A 12 -12.69 -0.66 -49.74
C LEU A 12 -11.68 -0.32 -48.61
N LEU A 13 -12.07 0.54 -47.68
CA LEU A 13 -11.36 0.73 -46.42
C LEU A 13 -11.57 -0.49 -45.54
N ALA A 14 -10.58 -1.38 -45.51
CA ALA A 14 -10.53 -2.47 -44.54
C ALA A 14 -10.28 -1.87 -43.14
N PHE A 15 -11.32 -1.84 -42.30
CA PHE A 15 -11.17 -1.53 -40.88
C PHE A 15 -10.45 -2.70 -40.19
N ILE A 16 -9.12 -2.59 -40.08
CA ILE A 16 -8.33 -3.43 -39.19
C ILE A 16 -8.71 -3.01 -37.76
N SER A 17 -9.58 -3.77 -37.12
CA SER A 17 -9.85 -3.63 -35.70
C SER A 17 -8.59 -4.01 -34.93
N VAL A 18 -7.77 -3.01 -34.61
CA VAL A 18 -6.70 -3.17 -33.62
C VAL A 18 -7.37 -3.36 -32.27
N VAL A 19 -7.45 -4.61 -31.82
CA VAL A 19 -7.79 -4.92 -30.44
C VAL A 19 -6.61 -4.42 -29.61
N VAL A 20 -6.74 -3.22 -29.03
CA VAL A 20 -5.77 -2.70 -28.08
C VAL A 20 -5.88 -3.57 -26.82
N ALA A 21 -5.00 -4.55 -26.70
CA ALA A 21 -4.80 -5.25 -25.44
C ALA A 21 -4.31 -4.21 -24.42
N ALA A 22 -5.21 -3.76 -23.54
CA ALA A 22 -4.81 -2.93 -22.42
C ALA A 22 -3.69 -3.67 -21.67
N PRO A 23 -2.51 -3.07 -21.49
CA PRO A 23 -1.38 -3.80 -20.98
C PRO A 23 -1.63 -4.12 -19.50
N PHE A 24 -1.37 -5.36 -19.11
CA PHE A 24 -1.33 -5.83 -17.72
C PHE A 24 -0.40 -4.99 -16.82
N THR A 25 0.40 -4.09 -17.40
CA THR A 25 1.29 -3.15 -16.71
C THR A 25 0.57 -2.09 -15.89
N GLY A 26 -0.67 -1.73 -16.23
CA GLY A 26 -1.43 -0.70 -15.50
C GLY A 26 -1.75 -1.08 -14.05
N TYR A 27 -1.96 -2.37 -13.78
CA TYR A 27 -2.21 -2.88 -12.42
C TYR A 27 -0.95 -2.91 -11.55
N ALA A 28 0.19 -3.32 -12.12
CA ALA A 28 1.45 -3.32 -11.37
C ALA A 28 1.90 -1.89 -11.04
N GLU A 29 1.67 -0.95 -11.95
CA GLU A 29 1.96 0.47 -11.74
C GLU A 29 1.10 1.07 -10.62
N SER A 30 -0.21 0.75 -10.57
CA SER A 30 -1.08 1.23 -9.50
C SER A 30 -0.72 0.65 -8.13
N LEU A 31 -0.28 -0.62 -8.07
CA LEU A 31 0.21 -1.22 -6.82
C LEU A 31 1.51 -0.56 -6.35
N ASN A 32 2.47 -0.34 -7.26
CA ASN A 32 3.73 0.34 -6.93
C ASN A 32 3.47 1.78 -6.44
N GLN A 33 2.52 2.48 -7.05
CA GLN A 33 2.11 3.81 -6.61
C GLN A 33 1.55 3.78 -5.19
N ALA A 34 0.66 2.83 -4.86
CA ALA A 34 0.13 2.69 -3.51
C ALA A 34 1.23 2.40 -2.47
N VAL A 35 2.21 1.57 -2.82
CA VAL A 35 3.37 1.28 -1.98
C VAL A 35 4.21 2.53 -1.74
N GLU A 36 4.50 3.33 -2.77
CA GLU A 36 5.30 4.55 -2.61
C GLU A 36 4.54 5.65 -1.86
N SER A 37 3.24 5.83 -2.13
CA SER A 37 2.37 6.72 -1.35
C SER A 37 2.33 6.30 0.12
N GLY A 38 2.20 4.99 0.39
CA GLY A 38 2.20 4.44 1.75
C GLY A 38 3.51 4.67 2.47
N LYS A 39 4.64 4.50 1.77
CA LYS A 39 5.97 4.84 2.29
C LYS A 39 6.10 6.33 2.60
N HIS A 40 5.62 7.20 1.71
CA HIS A 40 5.61 8.63 1.95
C HIS A 40 4.80 9.00 3.21
N LEU A 41 3.59 8.45 3.35
CA LEU A 41 2.76 8.61 4.55
C LEU A 41 3.47 8.10 5.80
N PHE A 42 4.06 6.91 5.75
CA PHE A 42 4.82 6.32 6.87
C PHE A 42 5.95 7.25 7.37
N MET A 43 6.63 7.92 6.44
CA MET A 43 7.76 8.77 6.74
C MET A 43 7.34 10.16 7.25
N THR A 44 6.23 10.70 6.74
CA THR A 44 5.90 12.14 6.87
C THR A 44 4.60 12.44 7.61
N ALA A 45 3.63 11.52 7.63
CA ALA A 45 2.33 11.78 8.23
C ALA A 45 2.39 11.67 9.75
N ASN A 46 2.00 12.76 10.42
CA ASN A 46 1.81 12.81 11.87
C ASN A 46 0.34 12.64 12.29
N PHE A 47 -0.58 12.56 11.31
CA PHE A 47 -2.02 12.39 11.52
C PHE A 47 -2.62 13.41 12.51
N ASN A 48 -2.19 14.67 12.46
CA ASN A 48 -2.60 15.73 13.38
C ASN A 48 -2.25 15.44 14.86
N GLY A 49 -1.25 14.59 15.09
CA GLY A 49 -0.81 14.20 16.42
C GLY A 49 0.35 15.01 16.97
N ASN A 50 1.15 14.38 17.83
CA ASN A 50 2.24 14.98 18.61
C ASN A 50 3.52 15.29 17.80
N GLY A 51 3.43 15.43 16.47
CA GLY A 51 4.55 15.72 15.58
C GLY A 51 5.43 14.52 15.22
N ARG A 52 5.23 13.34 15.84
CA ARG A 52 5.91 12.10 15.43
C ARG A 52 5.25 11.49 14.19
N THR A 53 6.03 10.71 13.45
CA THR A 53 5.57 9.87 12.33
C THR A 53 5.85 8.40 12.66
N CYS A 54 5.36 7.46 11.84
CA CYS A 54 5.67 6.04 12.02
C CYS A 54 7.19 5.79 12.05
N ASN A 55 7.93 6.47 11.16
CA ASN A 55 9.38 6.39 11.08
C ASN A 55 10.12 6.97 12.30
N SER A 56 9.46 7.77 13.14
CA SER A 56 10.05 8.26 14.39
C SER A 56 10.40 7.10 15.36
N CYS A 57 9.64 6.01 15.33
CA CYS A 57 9.92 4.80 16.13
C CYS A 57 10.38 3.62 15.26
N HIS A 58 9.70 3.39 14.13
CA HIS A 58 10.03 2.35 13.17
C HIS A 58 11.05 2.87 12.15
N MET A 59 12.30 2.99 12.60
CA MET A 59 13.41 3.59 11.85
C MET A 59 13.65 2.90 10.49
N ALA A 60 14.32 3.62 9.59
CA ALA A 60 14.67 3.14 8.25
C ALA A 60 13.45 2.59 7.47
N GLY A 61 12.30 3.26 7.58
CA GLY A 61 11.06 2.77 6.95
C GLY A 61 10.53 1.46 7.55
N GLY A 62 10.91 1.14 8.79
CA GLY A 62 10.56 -0.13 9.44
C GLY A 62 11.33 -1.35 8.93
N THR A 63 12.35 -1.18 8.08
CA THR A 63 13.16 -2.30 7.56
C THR A 63 14.17 -2.84 8.57
N THR A 64 14.45 -2.09 9.63
CA THR A 64 15.30 -2.51 10.74
C THR A 64 14.54 -2.47 12.06
N ALA A 65 15.14 -3.03 13.12
CA ALA A 65 14.63 -2.83 14.46
C ALA A 65 14.50 -1.33 14.78
N GLY A 66 13.36 -0.96 15.37
CA GLY A 66 13.06 0.40 15.78
C GLY A 66 13.36 0.64 17.26
N LYS A 67 12.99 1.83 17.75
CA LYS A 67 13.08 2.20 19.17
C LYS A 67 11.87 3.02 19.60
N LEU A 68 11.40 2.80 20.82
CA LEU A 68 10.41 3.65 21.48
C LEU A 68 11.07 4.94 22.02
N PRO A 69 10.28 5.96 22.41
CA PRO A 69 10.82 7.19 22.99
C PRO A 69 11.64 7.00 24.26
N ASP A 70 11.41 5.91 25.01
CA ASP A 70 12.19 5.53 26.20
C ASP A 70 13.49 4.77 25.86
N GLY A 71 13.78 4.58 24.57
CA GLY A 71 14.95 3.85 24.07
C GLY A 71 14.77 2.34 23.96
N SER A 72 13.65 1.78 24.42
CA SER A 72 13.37 0.34 24.33
C SER A 72 13.30 -0.13 22.87
N PRO A 73 13.93 -1.26 22.51
CA PRO A 73 13.90 -1.75 21.13
C PRO A 73 12.51 -2.29 20.76
N ILE A 74 12.13 -2.10 19.50
CA ILE A 74 10.96 -2.74 18.89
C ILE A 74 11.39 -3.52 17.64
N PRO A 75 10.70 -4.61 17.29
CA PRO A 75 10.99 -5.38 16.10
C PRO A 75 10.90 -4.53 14.83
N SER A 76 11.50 -5.03 13.76
CA SER A 76 11.25 -4.52 12.41
C SER A 76 9.80 -4.78 11.98
N LEU A 77 9.41 -4.18 10.86
CA LEU A 77 8.12 -4.41 10.23
C LEU A 77 8.20 -5.41 9.08
N ASN A 78 9.36 -6.04 8.87
CA ASN A 78 9.63 -6.91 7.73
C ASN A 78 8.66 -8.10 7.66
N ASN A 79 8.06 -8.55 8.77
CA ASN A 79 7.08 -9.64 8.74
C ASN A 79 5.68 -9.22 9.21
N ALA A 80 5.41 -7.91 9.31
CA ALA A 80 4.16 -7.40 9.84
C ALA A 80 2.95 -8.02 9.14
N ALA A 81 2.85 -7.91 7.81
CA ALA A 81 1.68 -8.45 7.10
C ALA A 81 1.60 -10.00 7.12
N ALA A 82 2.70 -10.70 7.40
CA ALA A 82 2.70 -12.16 7.49
C ALA A 82 2.15 -12.68 8.83
N VAL A 83 2.23 -11.88 9.91
CA VAL A 83 1.87 -12.31 11.27
C VAL A 83 0.54 -11.78 11.77
N PHE A 84 -0.08 -10.84 11.06
CA PHE A 84 -1.46 -10.41 11.29
C PHE A 84 -2.45 -11.24 10.43
N PRO A 85 -3.71 -11.46 10.88
CA PRO A 85 -4.26 -11.06 12.16
C PRO A 85 -3.68 -11.85 13.34
N ARG A 86 -3.74 -11.27 14.54
CA ARG A 86 -3.21 -11.87 15.76
C ARG A 86 -3.98 -11.46 17.00
N TYR A 87 -3.96 -12.29 18.03
CA TYR A 87 -4.52 -11.94 19.33
C TYR A 87 -3.68 -10.86 20.02
N ASN A 88 -4.34 -9.79 20.45
CA ASN A 88 -3.76 -8.70 21.21
C ASN A 88 -4.19 -8.81 22.68
N ARG A 89 -3.23 -9.17 23.54
CA ARG A 89 -3.47 -9.36 24.98
C ARG A 89 -3.97 -8.10 25.69
N ARG A 90 -3.59 -6.89 25.23
CA ARG A 90 -3.99 -5.63 25.87
C ARG A 90 -5.44 -5.26 25.57
N GLN A 91 -5.95 -5.69 24.41
CA GLN A 91 -7.33 -5.42 23.96
C GLN A 91 -8.25 -6.63 24.08
N ASP A 92 -7.71 -7.78 24.53
CA ASP A 92 -8.42 -9.05 24.68
C ASP A 92 -9.22 -9.47 23.44
N LYS A 93 -8.64 -9.28 22.25
CA LYS A 93 -9.29 -9.63 20.98
C LYS A 93 -8.27 -9.89 19.88
N VAL A 94 -8.72 -10.55 18.81
CA VAL A 94 -7.96 -10.62 17.56
C VAL A 94 -8.02 -9.26 16.88
N ILE A 95 -6.86 -8.79 16.40
CA ILE A 95 -6.73 -7.54 15.65
C ILE A 95 -6.09 -7.80 14.29
N THR A 96 -6.47 -6.99 13.31
CA THR A 96 -5.89 -6.94 11.97
C THR A 96 -4.66 -6.03 11.93
N LEU A 97 -3.98 -5.99 10.78
CA LEU A 97 -2.91 -5.00 10.55
C LEU A 97 -3.47 -3.57 10.54
N LEU A 98 -4.69 -3.35 10.02
CA LEU A 98 -5.35 -2.04 10.01
C LEU A 98 -5.64 -1.56 11.43
N ASP A 99 -6.16 -2.44 12.29
CA ASP A 99 -6.35 -2.15 13.71
C ASP A 99 -5.02 -1.76 14.38
N GLN A 100 -3.91 -2.42 14.02
CA GLN A 100 -2.59 -2.08 14.55
C GLN A 100 -2.11 -0.70 14.08
N VAL A 101 -2.40 -0.30 12.84
CA VAL A 101 -2.17 1.07 12.35
C VAL A 101 -2.99 2.07 13.16
N HIS A 102 -4.29 1.82 13.38
CA HIS A 102 -5.14 2.68 14.22
C HIS A 102 -4.58 2.83 15.64
N ASN A 103 -4.21 1.72 16.26
CA ASN A 103 -3.63 1.70 17.60
C ASN A 103 -2.32 2.49 17.68
N CYS A 104 -1.49 2.42 16.64
CA CYS A 104 -0.26 3.19 16.55
C CYS A 104 -0.55 4.69 16.43
N VAL A 105 -1.42 5.08 15.49
CA VAL A 105 -1.75 6.49 15.24
C VAL A 105 -2.40 7.12 16.47
N ALA A 106 -3.42 6.48 17.05
CA ALA A 106 -4.13 7.01 18.21
C ALA A 106 -3.28 7.00 19.49
N GLY A 107 -2.44 5.96 19.67
CA GLY A 107 -1.66 5.79 20.88
C GLY A 107 -0.29 6.48 20.83
N ALA A 108 0.56 6.06 19.89
CA ALA A 108 1.96 6.50 19.80
C ALA A 108 2.09 7.90 19.19
N LEU A 109 1.36 8.15 18.11
CA LEU A 109 1.36 9.47 17.46
C LEU A 109 0.39 10.44 18.12
N GLN A 110 -0.58 9.96 18.91
CA GLN A 110 -1.63 10.77 19.51
C GLN A 110 -2.41 11.59 18.46
N GLY A 111 -2.56 11.01 17.27
CA GLY A 111 -3.25 11.61 16.13
C GLY A 111 -4.61 10.96 15.86
N THR A 112 -5.23 11.36 14.75
CA THR A 112 -6.48 10.81 14.25
C THR A 112 -6.20 9.74 13.20
N PRO A 113 -6.51 8.45 13.47
CA PRO A 113 -6.33 7.39 12.48
C PRO A 113 -7.09 7.68 11.17
N PRO A 114 -6.54 7.31 10.01
CA PRO A 114 -7.30 7.33 8.76
C PRO A 114 -8.53 6.41 8.85
N ALA A 115 -9.55 6.63 8.03
CA ALA A 115 -10.70 5.71 7.99
C ALA A 115 -10.26 4.35 7.43
N TYR A 116 -10.90 3.26 7.87
CA TYR A 116 -10.52 1.90 7.47
C TYR A 116 -10.59 1.66 5.95
N ASP A 117 -11.47 2.38 5.25
CA ASP A 117 -11.70 2.33 3.81
C ASP A 117 -11.06 3.50 3.05
N SER A 118 -10.24 4.33 3.72
CA SER A 118 -9.61 5.48 3.08
C SER A 118 -8.45 5.07 2.18
N ALA A 119 -8.14 5.91 1.18
CA ALA A 119 -6.99 5.72 0.31
C ALA A 119 -5.68 5.68 1.12
N GLU A 120 -5.55 6.53 2.14
CA GLU A 120 -4.38 6.56 3.02
C GLU A 120 -4.18 5.24 3.78
N MET A 121 -5.28 4.61 4.23
CA MET A 121 -5.20 3.29 4.86
C MET A 121 -4.76 2.22 3.85
N VAL A 122 -5.33 2.22 2.65
CA VAL A 122 -4.93 1.30 1.59
C VAL A 122 -3.45 1.45 1.24
N ASP A 123 -2.97 2.67 1.11
CA ASP A 123 -1.57 2.98 0.81
C ASP A 123 -0.64 2.50 1.94
N LEU A 124 -0.94 2.83 3.20
CA LEU A 124 -0.16 2.38 4.35
C LEU A 124 -0.08 0.85 4.43
N ILE A 125 -1.21 0.16 4.25
CA ILE A 125 -1.25 -1.30 4.28
C ILE A 125 -0.50 -1.91 3.10
N SER A 126 -0.58 -1.28 1.92
CA SER A 126 0.20 -1.70 0.74
C SER A 126 1.70 -1.62 1.03
N TYR A 127 2.17 -0.52 1.63
CA TYR A 127 3.56 -0.37 2.05
C TYR A 127 3.97 -1.42 3.10
N LEU A 128 3.20 -1.57 4.19
CA LEU A 128 3.53 -2.55 5.23
C LEU A 128 3.50 -4.00 4.70
N SER A 129 2.64 -4.29 3.73
CA SER A 129 2.57 -5.59 3.07
C SER A 129 3.77 -5.82 2.15
N SER A 130 4.26 -4.78 1.47
CA SER A 130 5.44 -4.90 0.61
C SER A 130 6.69 -5.26 1.41
N LEU A 131 6.83 -4.77 2.65
CA LEU A 131 7.91 -5.15 3.55
C LEU A 131 7.94 -6.66 3.87
N SER A 132 6.80 -7.33 3.77
CA SER A 132 6.63 -8.77 4.06
C SER A 132 6.68 -9.67 2.82
N GLN A 133 6.97 -9.14 1.64
CA GLN A 133 7.04 -9.94 0.41
C GLN A 133 8.01 -11.12 0.54
N GLY A 134 7.57 -12.29 0.07
CA GLY A 134 8.35 -13.53 0.12
C GLY A 134 8.35 -14.26 1.47
N LYS A 135 7.77 -13.68 2.54
CA LYS A 135 7.64 -14.38 3.83
C LYS A 135 6.41 -15.29 3.84
N PRO A 136 6.50 -16.49 4.45
CA PRO A 136 5.35 -17.36 4.62
C PRO A 136 4.33 -16.72 5.58
N LEU A 137 3.04 -16.85 5.26
CA LEU A 137 1.98 -16.47 6.20
C LEU A 137 2.11 -17.29 7.49
N ASN A 138 2.12 -16.60 8.61
CA ASN A 138 2.25 -17.18 9.94
C ASN A 138 1.37 -16.38 10.92
N MET A 139 0.06 -16.44 10.71
CA MET A 139 -0.92 -15.70 11.53
C MET A 139 -0.73 -16.00 13.02
N GLY A 140 -0.66 -14.95 13.85
CA GLY A 140 -0.34 -15.09 15.27
C GLY A 140 1.14 -15.27 15.60
N GLY A 141 2.01 -15.28 14.58
CA GLY A 141 3.45 -15.41 14.69
C GLY A 141 4.13 -14.25 15.42
N LYS A 142 5.41 -14.45 15.74
CA LYS A 142 6.24 -13.47 16.44
C LYS A 142 6.75 -12.41 15.43
N PRO A 143 6.63 -11.10 15.73
CA PRO A 143 7.30 -10.06 14.95
C PRO A 143 8.83 -10.20 15.00
N GLU A 144 9.49 -9.89 13.88
CA GLU A 144 10.95 -9.99 13.70
C GLU A 144 11.67 -8.68 13.90
#